data_AF-A0A9D8FQ37-F1
#
_entry.id   AF-A0A9D8FQ37-F1
#
_cell.length_a   1.000
_cell.length_b   1.000
_cell.length_c   1.000
_cell.angle_alpha   90.00
_cell.angle_beta   90.00
_cell.angle_gamma   90.00
#
_symmetry.space_group_name_H-M   'P 1'
#
loop_
_entity.id
_entity.type
_entity.pdbx_description
1 polymer ?
#
loop_
_entity_poly.entity_id
_entity_poly.type
_entity_poly.pdbx_seq_one_letter_code
_entity_poly.pdbx_strand_id
1 'polypeptide(L)'
;MNKQISIKILFILISLIYSNSVVFPQAVKLTWKSSQETNVSHYNIYRSTHRLLNFHFIGASDNTHAVYTDDNVTNGDHFFYAATVVLQDGTESYFSNIAEVYIRNLDKNDVGFELKQNYPNPFNPSTNIHFSLTKPQFVTAKVYDIRGQEILTLFEGHKKAGLHKVVFDGKDMMNGVFFICVNAGGTVKTRRMILLK
;
A
#
# COMPACT_ATOMS: atom_id res chain seq x y z
N MET A 1 9.37 -26.33 -33.08
CA MET A 1 8.10 -26.01 -32.39
C MET A 1 8.42 -25.00 -31.29
N ASN A 2 8.09 -23.73 -31.49
CA ASN A 2 8.33 -22.67 -30.51
C ASN A 2 7.39 -22.88 -29.31
N LYS A 3 7.91 -23.47 -28.23
CA LYS A 3 7.16 -23.65 -26.98
C LYS A 3 7.08 -22.31 -26.26
N GLN A 4 5.92 -21.66 -26.39
CA GLN A 4 5.59 -20.45 -25.65
C GLN A 4 5.49 -20.80 -24.16
N ILE A 5 6.41 -20.27 -23.36
CA ILE A 5 6.39 -20.47 -21.90
C ILE A 5 5.32 -19.53 -21.33
N SER A 6 4.28 -20.10 -20.72
CA SER A 6 3.23 -19.35 -20.06
C SER A 6 3.66 -19.05 -18.63
N ILE A 7 3.96 -17.78 -18.37
CA ILE A 7 4.30 -17.25 -17.05
C ILE A 7 3.04 -16.62 -16.46
N LYS A 8 2.49 -17.26 -15.43
CA LYS A 8 1.40 -16.68 -14.63
C LYS A 8 2.01 -15.90 -13.47
N ILE A 9 2.12 -14.59 -13.62
CA ILE A 9 2.59 -13.69 -12.55
C ILE A 9 1.47 -13.53 -11.53
N LEU A 10 1.69 -14.10 -10.34
CA LEU A 10 0.81 -13.93 -9.19
C LEU A 10 1.27 -12.68 -8.43
N PHE A 11 0.48 -11.63 -8.49
CA PHE A 11 0.72 -10.38 -7.78
C PHE A 11 0.57 -10.56 -6.28
N ILE A 12 1.60 -10.21 -5.51
CA ILE A 12 1.47 -9.95 -4.06
C ILE A 12 1.98 -8.53 -3.82
N LEU A 13 1.05 -7.62 -3.53
CA LEU A 13 1.36 -6.36 -2.87
C LEU A 13 1.74 -6.69 -1.42
N ILE A 14 3.02 -6.55 -1.06
CA ILE A 14 3.38 -6.46 0.36
C ILE A 14 3.34 -4.98 0.72
N SER A 15 2.18 -4.53 1.17
CA SER A 15 2.07 -3.30 1.95
C SER A 15 2.31 -3.65 3.41
N LEU A 16 3.40 -3.16 4.02
CA LEU A 16 3.55 -3.15 5.48
C LEU A 16 3.88 -1.73 5.96
N ILE A 17 3.18 -1.38 7.03
CA ILE A 17 2.98 -0.04 7.57
C ILE A 17 4.20 0.44 8.36
N TYR A 18 4.44 1.75 8.31
CA TYR A 18 5.43 2.48 9.12
C TYR A 18 5.39 2.11 10.62
N SER A 19 6.54 1.70 11.16
CA SER A 19 7.00 2.23 12.44
C SER A 19 8.41 2.78 12.26
N ASN A 20 8.64 3.93 12.89
CA ASN A 20 9.77 4.86 12.77
C ASN A 20 11.04 4.37 12.02
N SER A 21 11.39 5.14 10.98
CA SER A 21 12.75 5.26 10.40
C SER A 21 13.31 4.11 9.55
N VAL A 22 12.47 3.36 8.82
CA VAL A 22 12.96 2.56 7.67
C VAL A 22 12.08 2.83 6.45
N VAL A 23 12.62 3.55 5.46
CA VAL A 23 12.06 3.60 4.11
C VAL A 23 12.50 2.31 3.43
N PHE A 24 11.60 1.34 3.28
CA PHE A 24 11.89 0.22 2.40
C PHE A 24 11.70 0.68 0.95
N PRO A 25 12.56 0.26 0.02
CA PRO A 25 12.26 0.44 -1.40
C PRO A 25 10.92 -0.24 -1.70
N GLN A 26 10.05 0.44 -2.45
CA GLN A 26 8.94 -0.26 -3.09
C GLN A 26 9.56 -1.31 -4.00
N ALA A 27 9.03 -2.53 -3.99
CA ALA A 27 9.59 -3.62 -4.77
C ALA A 27 8.49 -4.40 -5.49
N VAL A 28 8.78 -4.83 -6.72
CA VAL A 28 7.92 -5.73 -7.49
C VAL A 28 8.43 -7.14 -7.36
N LYS A 29 7.65 -8.01 -6.71
CA LYS A 29 7.92 -9.45 -6.68
C LYS A 29 7.24 -10.13 -7.87
N LEU A 30 8.04 -10.63 -8.80
CA LEU A 30 7.62 -11.44 -9.93
C LEU A 30 7.70 -12.91 -9.53
N THR A 31 6.69 -13.69 -9.90
CA THR A 31 6.69 -15.16 -9.75
C THR A 31 6.22 -15.79 -11.05
N TRP A 32 6.70 -16.99 -11.35
CA TRP A 32 6.30 -17.71 -12.57
C TRP A 32 6.26 -19.21 -12.38
N LYS A 33 5.79 -19.92 -13.40
CA LYS A 33 5.85 -21.38 -13.45
C LYS A 33 7.20 -21.80 -14.01
N SER A 34 7.91 -22.67 -13.29
CA SER A 34 9.18 -23.22 -13.76
C SER A 34 9.03 -23.97 -15.10
N SER A 35 10.06 -23.85 -15.93
CA SER A 35 10.17 -24.59 -17.19
C SER A 35 10.18 -26.11 -16.94
N GLN A 36 9.75 -26.88 -17.95
CA GLN A 36 9.81 -28.35 -17.93
C GLN A 36 11.07 -28.89 -18.60
N GLU A 37 11.92 -28.01 -19.14
CA GLU A 37 13.21 -28.38 -19.71
C GLU A 37 14.14 -28.88 -18.59
N THR A 38 14.91 -29.94 -18.85
CA THR A 38 15.73 -30.61 -17.83
C THR A 38 17.11 -29.97 -17.65
N ASN A 39 17.54 -29.13 -18.60
CA ASN A 39 18.84 -28.49 -18.65
C ASN A 39 18.77 -26.97 -18.43
N VAL A 40 17.81 -26.50 -17.62
CA VAL A 40 17.69 -25.08 -17.26
C VAL A 40 18.87 -24.66 -16.39
N SER A 41 19.58 -23.62 -16.82
CA SER A 41 20.62 -22.95 -16.06
C SER A 41 20.02 -21.91 -15.11
N HIS A 42 19.24 -20.96 -15.65
CA HIS A 42 18.63 -19.86 -14.90
C HIS A 42 17.53 -19.19 -15.74
N TYR A 43 16.88 -18.18 -15.15
CA TYR A 43 15.92 -17.30 -15.82
C TYR A 43 16.47 -15.89 -15.87
N ASN A 44 16.42 -15.24 -17.03
CA ASN A 44 16.70 -13.79 -17.14
C ASN A 44 15.38 -13.02 -17.06
N ILE A 45 15.41 -11.89 -16.37
CA ILE A 45 14.27 -11.00 -16.19
C ILE A 45 14.58 -9.69 -16.91
N TYR A 46 13.59 -9.25 -17.67
CA TYR A 46 13.64 -8.04 -18.46
C TYR A 46 12.51 -7.09 -18.08
N ARG A 47 12.79 -5.79 -18.23
CA ARG A 47 11.85 -4.70 -17.95
C ARG A 47 11.81 -3.71 -19.10
N SER A 48 10.65 -3.09 -19.33
CA SER A 48 10.47 -1.99 -20.26
C SER A 48 9.41 -1.01 -19.75
N THR A 49 9.46 0.24 -20.23
CA THR A 49 8.37 1.22 -20.11
C THR A 49 7.38 1.17 -21.28
N HIS A 50 7.68 0.34 -22.28
CA HIS A 50 6.86 0.15 -23.48
C HIS A 50 6.46 -1.31 -23.61
N ARG A 51 5.19 -1.58 -23.89
CA ARG A 51 4.63 -2.93 -23.85
C ARG A 51 5.36 -3.95 -24.72
N LEU A 52 5.85 -3.56 -25.90
CA LEU A 52 6.33 -4.49 -26.92
C LEU A 52 7.79 -4.27 -27.33
N LEU A 53 8.46 -3.26 -26.78
CA LEU A 53 9.77 -2.81 -27.26
C LEU A 53 10.67 -2.47 -26.08
N ASN A 54 11.99 -2.40 -26.32
CA ASN A 54 12.99 -1.86 -25.38
C ASN A 54 13.07 -2.60 -24.03
N PHE A 55 12.88 -3.92 -24.05
CA PHE A 55 13.12 -4.75 -22.88
C PHE A 55 14.63 -4.81 -22.58
N HIS A 56 15.01 -4.30 -21.41
CA HIS A 56 16.38 -4.38 -20.90
C HIS A 56 16.48 -5.41 -19.80
N PHE A 57 17.61 -6.11 -19.72
CA PHE A 57 17.91 -7.04 -18.64
C PHE A 57 17.98 -6.28 -17.30
N ILE A 58 17.36 -6.83 -16.25
CA ILE A 58 17.41 -6.27 -14.88
C ILE A 58 17.98 -7.24 -13.85
N GLY A 59 18.02 -8.53 -14.16
CA GLY A 59 18.61 -9.52 -13.28
C GLY A 59 18.18 -10.93 -13.65
N ALA A 60 18.68 -11.89 -12.89
CA ALA A 60 18.41 -13.31 -13.09
C ALA A 60 17.88 -13.96 -11.81
N SER A 61 17.13 -15.04 -11.97
CA SER A 61 16.80 -15.97 -10.89
C SER A 61 17.37 -17.35 -11.22
N ASP A 62 17.78 -18.09 -10.20
CA ASP A 62 18.30 -19.45 -10.38
C ASP A 62 17.24 -20.44 -10.92
N ASN A 63 17.67 -21.64 -11.29
CA ASN A 63 16.79 -22.66 -11.87
C ASN A 63 15.84 -23.33 -10.85
N THR A 64 16.05 -23.13 -9.54
CA THR A 64 15.24 -23.71 -8.46
C THR A 64 14.15 -22.76 -7.96
N HIS A 65 14.34 -21.45 -8.10
CA HIS A 65 13.46 -20.40 -7.62
C HIS A 65 12.82 -19.66 -8.81
N ALA A 66 11.52 -19.83 -9.01
CA ALA A 66 10.76 -19.10 -10.02
C ALA A 66 10.25 -17.75 -9.48
N VAL A 67 11.17 -16.94 -8.95
CA VAL A 67 10.86 -15.66 -8.30
C VAL A 67 11.98 -14.64 -8.53
N TYR A 68 11.61 -13.39 -8.76
CA TYR A 68 12.55 -12.27 -8.82
C TYR A 68 11.95 -11.04 -8.14
N THR A 69 12.78 -10.23 -7.49
CA THR A 69 12.35 -8.99 -6.85
C THR A 69 13.08 -7.82 -7.50
N ASP A 70 12.32 -6.92 -8.12
CA ASP A 70 12.81 -5.64 -8.62
C ASP A 70 12.60 -4.57 -7.54
N ASP A 71 13.69 -4.15 -6.90
CA ASP A 71 13.71 -3.10 -5.88
C ASP A 71 14.01 -1.70 -6.44
N ASN A 72 14.22 -1.59 -7.76
CA ASN A 72 14.52 -0.34 -8.45
C ASN A 72 13.25 0.23 -9.10
N VAL A 73 12.20 0.35 -8.29
CA VAL A 73 10.92 0.91 -8.71
C VAL A 73 10.52 2.08 -7.81
N THR A 74 9.85 3.06 -8.42
CA THR A 74 9.37 4.26 -7.74
C THR A 74 7.87 4.43 -7.96
N ASN A 75 7.24 5.19 -7.08
CA ASN A 75 5.83 5.46 -7.18
C ASN A 75 5.47 6.20 -8.50
N GLY A 76 4.41 5.75 -9.16
CA GLY A 76 3.94 6.29 -10.43
C GLY A 76 4.55 5.60 -11.63
N ASP A 77 5.55 4.73 -11.42
CA ASP A 77 6.14 3.96 -12.49
C ASP A 77 5.13 2.98 -13.09
N HIS A 78 5.29 2.77 -14.38
CA HIS A 78 4.55 1.80 -15.16
C HIS A 78 5.54 0.98 -15.97
N PHE A 79 5.61 -0.31 -15.66
CA PHE A 79 6.57 -1.22 -16.25
C PHE A 79 5.90 -2.45 -16.86
N PHE A 80 6.58 -2.97 -17.86
CA PHE A 80 6.30 -4.23 -18.51
C PHE A 80 7.46 -5.17 -18.23
N TYR A 81 7.15 -6.38 -17.75
CA TYR A 81 8.14 -7.40 -17.43
C TYR A 81 7.97 -8.61 -18.32
N ALA A 82 9.10 -9.20 -18.71
CA ALA A 82 9.16 -10.48 -19.40
C ALA A 82 10.33 -11.28 -18.85
N ALA A 83 10.29 -12.60 -19.00
CA ALA A 83 11.41 -13.46 -18.66
C ALA A 83 11.74 -14.42 -19.81
N THR A 84 12.97 -14.90 -19.81
CA THR A 84 13.47 -15.95 -20.70
C THR A 84 14.04 -17.08 -19.85
N VAL A 85 14.23 -18.23 -20.48
CA VAL A 85 14.95 -19.37 -19.90
C VAL A 85 16.30 -19.45 -20.58
N VAL A 86 17.36 -19.60 -19.78
CA VAL A 86 18.70 -19.89 -20.26
C VAL A 86 19.04 -21.34 -19.94
N LEU A 87 19.50 -22.08 -20.94
CA LEU A 87 19.92 -23.48 -20.81
C LEU A 87 21.42 -23.56 -20.46
N GLN A 88 21.87 -24.75 -20.03
CA GLN A 88 23.28 -24.98 -19.66
C GLN A 88 24.28 -24.78 -20.79
N ASP A 89 23.84 -24.86 -22.05
CA ASP A 89 24.66 -24.59 -23.24
C ASP A 89 24.71 -23.09 -23.61
N GLY A 90 24.05 -22.23 -22.83
CA GLY A 90 23.97 -20.79 -23.07
C GLY A 90 22.83 -20.38 -24.01
N THR A 91 22.05 -21.32 -24.54
CA THR A 91 20.88 -21.00 -25.37
C THR A 91 19.82 -20.28 -24.54
N GLU A 92 19.35 -19.14 -25.04
CA GLU A 92 18.28 -18.35 -24.42
C GLU A 92 16.98 -18.45 -25.23
N SER A 93 15.86 -18.60 -24.53
CA SER A 93 14.54 -18.67 -25.14
C SER A 93 14.03 -17.31 -25.63
N TYR A 94 12.94 -17.31 -26.39
CA TYR A 94 12.12 -16.11 -26.57
C TYR A 94 11.52 -15.64 -25.24
N PHE A 95 11.07 -14.38 -25.21
CA PHE A 95 10.33 -13.84 -24.08
C PHE A 95 9.07 -14.65 -23.78
N SER A 96 8.73 -14.69 -22.50
CA SER A 96 7.42 -15.07 -21.99
C SER A 96 6.31 -14.12 -22.46
N ASN A 97 5.09 -14.35 -21.97
CA ASN A 97 4.10 -13.27 -21.96
C ASN A 97 4.60 -12.08 -21.13
N ILE A 98 4.05 -10.91 -21.44
CA ILE A 98 4.35 -9.65 -20.77
C ILE A 98 3.43 -9.50 -19.56
N ALA A 99 4.00 -9.19 -18.40
CA ALA A 99 3.26 -8.66 -17.26
C ALA A 99 3.35 -7.15 -17.23
N GLU A 100 2.20 -6.51 -17.06
CA GLU A 100 2.07 -5.06 -16.95
C GLU A 100 1.84 -4.72 -15.47
N VAL A 101 2.66 -3.82 -14.93
CA VAL A 101 2.70 -3.49 -13.52
C VAL A 101 2.68 -1.98 -13.35
N TYR A 102 1.67 -1.49 -12.66
CA TYR A 102 1.56 -0.10 -12.24
C TYR A 102 1.98 0.01 -10.78
N ILE A 103 3.04 0.75 -10.50
CA ILE A 103 3.46 1.08 -9.15
C ILE A 103 2.57 2.21 -8.66
N ARG A 104 1.39 1.82 -8.17
CA ARG A 104 0.46 2.77 -7.61
C ARG A 104 0.89 3.14 -6.21
N ASN A 105 0.80 4.43 -5.93
CA ASN A 105 0.99 4.89 -4.58
C ASN A 105 -0.14 4.34 -3.72
N LEU A 106 0.22 3.60 -2.69
CA LEU A 106 -0.59 3.52 -1.47
C LEU A 106 -0.01 4.46 -0.39
N ASP A 107 0.91 5.37 -0.72
CA ASP A 107 1.45 6.33 0.23
C ASP A 107 0.49 7.51 0.45
N LYS A 108 -0.11 7.49 1.65
CA LYS A 108 -0.27 8.57 2.64
C LYS A 108 -0.98 9.89 2.27
N ASN A 109 -0.95 10.35 1.02
CA ASN A 109 -1.53 11.61 0.54
C ASN A 109 -2.58 11.46 -0.57
N ASP A 110 -2.72 10.28 -1.21
CA ASP A 110 -3.94 9.94 -1.98
C ASP A 110 -4.94 9.16 -1.13
N VAL A 111 -4.89 9.38 0.18
CA VAL A 111 -6.01 9.08 1.04
C VAL A 111 -6.91 10.28 0.86
N GLY A 112 -8.11 10.11 0.31
CA GLY A 112 -9.05 11.24 0.15
C GLY A 112 -9.55 11.82 1.48
N PHE A 113 -8.79 11.62 2.56
CA PHE A 113 -9.09 11.86 3.94
C PHE A 113 -7.78 12.02 4.76
N GLU A 114 -7.66 13.14 5.48
CA GLU A 114 -6.59 13.39 6.46
C GLU A 114 -7.18 13.64 7.85
N LEU A 115 -6.58 13.09 8.90
CA LEU A 115 -6.96 13.36 10.29
C LEU A 115 -5.80 14.04 11.03
N LYS A 116 -6.02 15.28 11.45
CA LYS A 116 -5.07 16.04 12.26
C LYS A 116 -5.12 15.60 13.72
N GLN A 117 -4.06 15.90 14.46
CA GLN A 117 -4.09 15.79 15.92
C GLN A 117 -5.18 16.72 16.47
N ASN A 118 -5.94 16.26 17.47
CA ASN A 118 -6.90 17.12 18.15
C ASN A 118 -6.15 18.28 18.84
N TYR A 119 -6.76 19.47 18.87
CA TYR A 119 -6.20 20.62 19.56
C TYR A 119 -7.26 21.34 20.40
N PRO A 120 -6.99 21.61 21.68
CA PRO A 120 -5.76 21.27 22.43
C PRO A 120 -5.62 19.74 22.70
N ASN A 121 -4.40 19.27 22.99
CA ASN A 121 -4.12 17.93 23.51
C ASN A 121 -2.86 17.96 24.40
N PRO A 122 -2.94 17.71 25.72
CA PRO A 122 -4.13 17.38 26.51
C PRO A 122 -5.22 18.46 26.44
N PHE A 123 -6.48 18.10 26.71
CA PHE A 123 -7.64 19.00 26.63
C PHE A 123 -8.46 19.05 27.91
N ASN A 124 -9.18 20.16 28.12
CA ASN A 124 -10.07 20.38 29.27
C ASN A 124 -11.24 21.35 28.94
N PRO A 125 -12.50 20.96 29.12
CA PRO A 125 -13.02 19.61 28.94
C PRO A 125 -13.21 19.27 27.45
N SER A 126 -12.97 20.21 26.53
CA SER A 126 -13.26 20.03 25.10
C SER A 126 -12.04 20.19 24.19
N THR A 127 -12.08 19.53 23.04
CA THR A 127 -11.05 19.61 21.99
C THR A 127 -11.68 19.59 20.60
N ASN A 128 -10.99 20.20 19.63
CA ASN A 128 -11.40 20.18 18.24
C ASN A 128 -10.64 19.10 17.48
N ILE A 129 -11.38 18.26 16.75
CA ILE A 129 -10.85 17.25 15.84
C ILE A 129 -11.06 17.76 14.42
N HIS A 130 -9.95 17.97 13.70
CA HIS A 130 -9.96 18.46 12.33
C HIS A 130 -9.61 17.34 11.36
N PHE A 131 -10.38 17.26 10.28
CA PHE A 131 -10.07 16.37 9.17
C PHE A 131 -10.36 17.03 7.83
N SER A 132 -9.63 16.62 6.79
CA SER A 132 -9.85 17.07 5.42
C SER A 132 -10.39 15.92 4.58
N LEU A 133 -11.20 16.21 3.58
CA LEU A 133 -11.67 15.26 2.58
C LEU A 133 -11.35 15.80 1.17
N THR A 134 -10.76 15.00 0.29
CA THR A 134 -10.48 15.42 -1.09
C THR A 134 -11.69 15.23 -2.01
N LYS A 135 -12.64 14.37 -1.62
CA LYS A 135 -13.89 14.07 -2.34
C LYS A 135 -15.05 13.83 -1.36
N PRO A 136 -16.31 13.97 -1.80
CA PRO A 136 -17.47 13.63 -0.99
C PRO A 136 -17.46 12.13 -0.61
N GLN A 137 -17.72 11.82 0.67
CA GLN A 137 -17.77 10.45 1.16
C GLN A 137 -18.57 10.34 2.46
N PHE A 138 -18.98 9.11 2.79
CA PHE A 138 -19.55 8.79 4.09
C PHE A 138 -18.43 8.74 5.14
N VAL A 139 -18.66 9.39 6.27
CA VAL A 139 -17.69 9.55 7.36
C VAL A 139 -18.32 9.12 8.68
N THR A 140 -17.58 8.34 9.47
CA THR A 140 -17.87 8.12 10.89
C THR A 140 -16.72 8.67 11.73
N ALA A 141 -17.04 9.32 12.84
CA ALA A 141 -16.08 9.82 13.82
C ALA A 141 -16.52 9.33 15.20
N LYS A 142 -15.76 8.40 15.78
CA LYS A 142 -16.12 7.64 16.98
C LYS A 142 -15.01 7.71 18.02
N VAL A 143 -15.38 7.83 19.29
CA VAL A 143 -14.44 7.89 20.42
C VAL A 143 -14.42 6.56 21.14
N TYR A 144 -13.22 6.08 21.48
CA TYR A 144 -12.98 4.82 22.18
C TYR A 144 -12.14 5.04 23.43
N ASP A 145 -12.31 4.19 24.44
CA ASP A 145 -11.42 4.11 25.60
C ASP A 145 -10.16 3.27 25.32
N ILE A 146 -9.28 3.14 26.32
CA ILE A 146 -8.04 2.34 26.22
C ILE A 146 -8.26 0.83 26.05
N ARG A 147 -9.48 0.33 26.33
CA ARG A 147 -9.86 -1.07 26.16
C ARG A 147 -10.47 -1.32 24.78
N GLY A 148 -10.58 -0.28 23.95
CA GLY A 148 -11.22 -0.36 22.64
C GLY A 148 -12.75 -0.35 22.70
N GLN A 149 -13.35 0.01 23.84
CA GLN A 149 -14.80 0.16 23.95
C GLN A 149 -15.23 1.48 23.31
N GLU A 150 -16.21 1.44 22.40
CA GLU A 150 -16.83 2.65 21.85
C GLU A 150 -17.56 3.39 22.97
N ILE A 151 -17.20 4.66 23.17
CA ILE A 151 -17.79 5.53 24.18
C ILE A 151 -18.92 6.36 23.57
N LEU A 152 -18.70 6.93 22.38
CA LEU A 152 -19.70 7.72 21.66
C LEU A 152 -19.34 7.91 20.19
N THR A 153 -20.35 8.25 19.40
CA THR A 153 -20.21 8.69 18.01
C THR A 153 -20.37 10.22 17.94
N LEU A 154 -19.34 10.93 17.48
CA LEU A 154 -19.35 12.39 17.30
C LEU A 154 -20.01 12.82 15.99
N PHE A 155 -19.90 11.98 14.96
CA PHE A 155 -20.49 12.24 13.65
C PHE A 155 -20.64 10.94 12.87
N GLU A 156 -21.74 10.83 12.14
CA GLU A 156 -21.98 9.75 11.17
C GLU A 156 -22.83 10.30 10.03
N GLY A 157 -22.32 10.21 8.80
CA GLY A 157 -23.04 10.68 7.62
C GLY A 157 -22.14 11.13 6.47
N HIS A 158 -22.75 11.72 5.43
CA HIS A 158 -22.00 12.23 4.29
C HIS A 158 -21.41 13.62 4.55
N LYS A 159 -20.16 13.80 4.14
CA LYS A 159 -19.47 15.10 4.11
C LYS A 159 -18.99 15.40 2.69
N LYS A 160 -19.04 16.68 2.31
CA LYS A 160 -18.45 17.18 1.05
C LYS A 160 -16.93 17.21 1.13
N ALA A 161 -16.26 17.34 -0.01
CA ALA A 161 -14.83 17.69 -0.03
C ALA A 161 -14.58 19.00 0.75
N GLY A 162 -13.43 19.10 1.41
CA GLY A 162 -13.02 20.26 2.20
C GLY A 162 -12.60 19.93 3.63
N LEU A 163 -12.37 20.98 4.41
CA LEU A 163 -12.01 20.90 5.82
C LEU A 163 -13.25 20.78 6.70
N HIS A 164 -13.19 19.88 7.68
CA HIS A 164 -14.26 19.61 8.63
C HIS A 164 -13.72 19.64 10.04
N LYS A 165 -14.62 19.94 10.97
CA LYS A 165 -14.37 19.98 12.40
C LYS A 165 -15.49 19.26 13.13
N VAL A 166 -15.13 18.43 14.09
CA VAL A 166 -16.04 17.91 15.12
C VAL A 166 -15.46 18.24 16.49
N VAL A 167 -16.34 18.50 17.46
CA VAL A 167 -15.96 18.85 18.83
C VAL A 167 -16.17 17.63 19.69
N PHE A 168 -15.15 17.26 20.46
CA PHE A 168 -15.30 16.29 21.53
C PHE A 168 -15.38 17.04 22.86
N ASP A 169 -16.51 16.90 23.55
CA ASP A 169 -16.70 17.40 24.91
C ASP A 169 -16.66 16.24 25.91
N GLY A 170 -15.64 16.25 26.76
CA GLY A 170 -15.42 15.26 27.81
C GLY A 170 -15.90 15.70 29.19
N LYS A 171 -16.80 16.70 29.30
CA LYS A 171 -17.23 17.27 30.59
C LYS A 171 -17.71 16.24 31.62
N ASP A 172 -18.37 15.16 31.19
CA ASP A 172 -18.89 14.12 32.10
C ASP A 172 -17.99 12.87 32.17
N MET A 173 -16.80 12.94 31.57
CA MET A 173 -15.85 11.81 31.48
C MET A 173 -14.71 11.96 32.51
N MET A 174 -14.17 10.84 32.98
CA MET A 174 -12.99 10.85 33.86
C MET A 174 -11.73 11.25 33.08
N ASN A 175 -10.74 11.81 33.80
CA ASN A 175 -9.40 12.02 33.24
C ASN A 175 -8.85 10.72 32.69
N GLY A 176 -8.19 10.76 31.53
CA GLY A 176 -7.74 9.54 30.89
C GLY A 176 -7.34 9.70 29.42
N VAL A 177 -6.99 8.56 28.84
CA VAL A 177 -6.61 8.43 27.44
C VAL A 177 -7.81 7.92 26.63
N PHE A 178 -8.08 8.61 25.53
CA PHE A 178 -9.14 8.27 24.58
C PHE A 178 -8.56 8.19 23.18
N PHE A 179 -9.27 7.53 22.27
CA PHE A 179 -8.90 7.45 20.87
C PHE A 179 -10.06 7.92 20.00
N ILE A 180 -9.80 8.89 19.12
CA ILE A 180 -10.73 9.25 18.06
C ILE A 180 -10.38 8.42 16.83
N CYS A 181 -11.34 7.62 16.37
CA CYS A 181 -11.26 6.84 15.15
C CYS A 181 -12.20 7.48 14.11
N VAL A 182 -11.65 7.88 12.97
CA VAL A 182 -12.43 8.44 11.87
C VAL A 182 -12.27 7.55 10.65
N ASN A 183 -13.39 7.04 10.14
CA ASN A 183 -13.46 6.31 8.88
C ASN A 183 -14.04 7.22 7.81
N ALA A 184 -13.38 7.32 6.67
CA ALA A 184 -13.89 8.02 5.50
C ALA A 184 -13.64 7.16 4.24
N GLY A 185 -14.71 6.74 3.58
CA GLY A 185 -14.61 5.99 2.33
C GLY A 185 -13.83 4.68 2.42
N GLY A 186 -13.82 4.03 3.60
CA GLY A 186 -13.08 2.79 3.87
C GLY A 186 -11.67 3.02 4.43
N THR A 187 -11.17 4.26 4.47
CA THR A 187 -9.92 4.57 5.14
C THR A 187 -10.16 4.99 6.58
N VAL A 188 -9.54 4.28 7.52
CA VAL A 188 -9.62 4.56 8.95
C VAL A 188 -8.34 5.23 9.43
N LYS A 189 -8.46 6.35 10.15
CA LYS A 189 -7.35 6.99 10.88
C LYS A 189 -7.72 7.20 12.33
N THR A 190 -6.74 7.01 13.22
CA THR A 190 -6.93 7.11 14.67
C THR A 190 -5.95 8.11 15.28
N ARG A 191 -6.41 8.90 16.27
CA ARG A 191 -5.54 9.77 17.09
C ARG A 191 -5.81 9.54 18.58
N ARG A 192 -4.72 9.53 19.35
CA ARG A 192 -4.76 9.49 20.82
C ARG A 192 -5.05 10.89 21.36
N MET A 193 -5.98 10.99 22.30
CA MET A 193 -6.40 12.21 22.98
C MET A 193 -6.26 12.01 24.49
N ILE A 194 -5.86 13.06 25.21
CA ILE A 194 -5.66 13.01 26.66
C ILE A 194 -6.59 14.06 27.30
N LEU A 195 -7.56 13.61 28.08
CA LEU A 195 -8.42 14.49 28.89
C LEU A 195 -7.78 14.70 30.25
N LEU A 196 -7.56 15.97 30.62
CA LEU A 196 -6.98 16.34 31.90
C LEU A 196 -7.73 17.56 32.46
N LYS A 197 -8.62 17.31 33.42
CA LYS A 197 -9.39 18.32 34.17
C LYS A 197 -8.66 18.80 35.40
#